data_AF-A0A9W8VG69-F1
#
_entry.id   AF-A0A9W8VG69-F1
#
_cell.length_a   1.000
_cell.length_b   1.000
_cell.length_c   1.000
_cell.angle_alpha   90.00
_cell.angle_beta   90.00
_cell.angle_gamma   90.00
#
_symmetry.space_group_name_H-M   'P 1'
#
loop_
_entity.id
_entity.type
_entity.pdbx_description
1 polymer ?
#
loop_
_entity_poly.entity_id
_entity_poly.type
_entity_poly.pdbx_seq_one_letter_code
_entity_poly.pdbx_strand_id
1 'polypeptide(L)'
;MDGTLYMSSQVMPLSGWFGSLDGNSTITKDDFDAIIGHSVAVTDAAGSVFAVELIEAYPDAKVILNQRKDLNAWHDSVTKTLVSVNENWLIWAFSCLGREPFWSWHVYERFMWPGLFRALDGNIVTGVARNGKWVSKEHSNMIRGLVPKERLLEWTVEDGWEPLCEFLGKPVPDEPFPHTNKAIGWEDHEARIAKRYMISALPGLALLSAVAIGAGAVVYKVAW
;
A
#
# COMPACT_ATOMS: atom_id res chain seq x y z
N MET A 1 -16.94 14.81 -0.08
CA MET A 1 -16.28 14.52 1.21
C MET A 1 -14.84 14.16 0.88
N ASP A 2 -13.96 15.15 1.00
CA ASP A 2 -12.56 15.05 0.58
C ASP A 2 -11.75 14.27 1.60
N GLY A 3 -11.27 13.08 1.20
CA GLY A 3 -10.38 12.21 1.95
C GLY A 3 -8.92 12.67 1.89
N THR A 4 -8.66 13.92 2.25
CA THR A 4 -7.31 14.42 2.44
C THR A 4 -6.82 13.96 3.81
N LEU A 5 -5.90 13.00 3.83
CA LEU A 5 -5.11 12.63 5.00
C LEU A 5 -4.36 13.87 5.50
N TYR A 6 -4.97 14.61 6.42
CA TYR A 6 -4.26 15.58 7.25
C TYR A 6 -3.47 14.77 8.28
N MET A 7 -2.24 14.39 7.92
CA MET A 7 -1.23 14.12 8.95
C MET A 7 -1.08 15.43 9.75
N SER A 8 -1.63 15.41 10.96
CA SER A 8 -1.37 16.39 12.02
C SER A 8 0.11 16.82 11.97
N SER A 9 0.36 18.12 12.02
CA SER A 9 1.68 18.76 11.97
C SER A 9 2.57 18.47 13.19
N GLN A 10 2.25 17.45 13.97
CA GLN A 10 3.16 16.90 14.97
C GLN A 10 4.21 16.04 14.26
N VAL A 11 5.28 16.68 13.83
CA VAL A 11 6.52 16.00 13.45
C VAL A 11 7.06 15.34 14.72
N MET A 12 6.65 14.10 14.97
CA MET A 12 7.23 13.28 16.04
C MET A 12 8.73 13.12 15.78
N PRO A 13 9.60 13.33 16.79
CA PRO A 13 11.05 13.29 16.59
C PRO A 13 11.50 11.94 16.05
N LEU A 14 12.46 11.95 15.10
CA LEU A 14 13.03 10.77 14.45
C LEU A 14 13.52 9.70 15.44
N SER A 15 13.88 10.10 16.66
CA SER A 15 14.31 9.20 17.75
C SER A 15 13.22 8.25 18.24
N GLY A 16 11.94 8.52 17.97
CA GLY A 16 10.83 7.64 18.35
C GLY A 16 10.55 6.51 17.36
N TRP A 17 11.12 6.56 16.14
CA TRP A 17 10.85 5.58 15.08
C TRP A 17 11.84 4.42 15.04
N PHE A 18 13.03 4.61 15.60
CA PHE A 18 14.04 3.58 15.67
C PHE A 18 14.02 2.94 17.05
N GLY A 19 13.78 1.63 17.10
CA GLY A 19 13.96 0.87 18.33
C GLY A 19 15.43 0.79 18.75
N SER A 20 15.69 0.17 19.90
CA SER A 20 17.03 -0.04 20.41
C SER A 20 17.88 -0.93 19.47
N LEU A 21 19.19 -0.68 19.44
CA LEU A 21 20.17 -1.48 18.70
C LEU A 21 20.49 -2.83 19.37
N ASP A 22 19.59 -3.34 20.21
CA ASP A 22 19.71 -4.62 20.89
C ASP A 22 19.02 -5.76 20.13
N GLY A 23 18.35 -5.45 19.01
CA GLY A 23 17.66 -6.41 18.16
C GLY A 23 16.23 -6.72 18.59
N ASN A 24 15.72 -6.10 19.67
CA ASN A 24 14.39 -6.36 20.22
C ASN A 24 13.36 -5.27 19.85
N SER A 25 13.47 -4.71 18.65
CA SER A 25 12.51 -3.71 18.18
C SER A 25 11.17 -4.35 17.86
N THR A 26 10.09 -3.86 18.44
CA THR A 26 8.72 -4.30 18.18
C THR A 26 7.85 -3.11 17.78
N ILE A 27 6.86 -3.37 16.91
CA ILE A 27 5.84 -2.37 16.57
C ILE A 27 4.66 -2.59 17.51
N THR A 28 4.28 -1.55 18.23
CA THR A 28 3.25 -1.63 19.27
C THR A 28 1.89 -1.19 18.75
N LYS A 29 0.85 -1.46 19.55
CA LYS A 29 -0.49 -0.92 19.33
C LYS A 29 -0.50 0.61 19.26
N ASP A 30 0.30 1.30 20.07
CA ASP A 30 0.35 2.77 20.09
C ASP A 30 0.95 3.32 18.78
N ASP A 31 1.96 2.63 18.21
CA ASP A 31 2.53 2.99 16.91
C ASP A 31 1.51 2.88 15.78
N PHE A 32 0.71 1.82 15.79
CA PHE A 32 -0.40 1.67 14.86
C PHE A 32 -1.50 2.70 15.13
N ASP A 33 -1.93 2.89 16.38
CA ASP A 33 -3.01 3.81 16.72
C ASP A 33 -2.67 5.27 16.34
N ALA A 34 -1.40 5.66 16.37
CA ALA A 34 -0.93 6.97 15.89
C ALA A 34 -1.20 7.21 14.39
N ILE A 35 -1.26 6.16 13.58
CA ILE A 35 -1.45 6.24 12.12
C ILE A 35 -2.88 5.87 11.72
N ILE A 36 -3.41 4.79 12.29
CA ILE A 36 -4.66 4.13 11.88
C ILE A 36 -5.66 3.96 13.02
N GLY A 37 -5.43 4.52 14.21
CA GLY A 37 -6.33 4.36 15.38
C GLY A 37 -7.73 4.95 15.20
N HIS A 38 -7.91 5.82 14.18
CA HIS A 38 -9.21 6.34 13.77
C HIS A 38 -10.00 5.40 12.84
N SER A 39 -9.36 4.33 12.35
CA SER A 39 -9.97 3.35 11.46
C SER A 39 -10.48 2.14 12.25
N VAL A 40 -11.61 1.59 11.82
CA VAL A 40 -12.22 0.40 12.45
C VAL A 40 -11.78 -0.92 11.82
N ALA A 41 -11.09 -0.86 10.68
CA ALA A 41 -10.56 -2.00 9.94
C ALA A 41 -9.39 -1.54 9.06
N VAL A 42 -8.50 -2.49 8.71
CA VAL A 42 -7.36 -2.28 7.82
C VAL A 42 -7.38 -3.35 6.74
N THR A 43 -7.09 -2.97 5.49
CA THR A 43 -7.06 -3.89 4.35
C THR A 43 -5.84 -3.60 3.47
N ASP A 44 -5.65 -4.45 2.46
CA ASP A 44 -4.64 -4.28 1.39
C ASP A 44 -3.19 -4.24 1.92
N ALA A 45 -2.36 -3.29 1.44
CA ALA A 45 -0.91 -3.29 1.68
C ALA A 45 -0.54 -3.31 3.16
N ALA A 46 -1.16 -2.45 3.98
CA ALA A 46 -0.86 -2.37 5.41
C ALA A 46 -1.20 -3.69 6.12
N GLY A 47 -2.38 -4.26 5.84
CA GLY A 47 -2.81 -5.54 6.40
C GLY A 47 -1.96 -6.73 5.92
N SER A 48 -1.39 -6.65 4.70
CA SER A 48 -0.58 -7.72 4.13
C SER A 48 0.88 -7.69 4.62
N VAL A 49 1.45 -6.48 4.72
CA VAL A 49 2.87 -6.29 5.08
C VAL A 49 3.08 -6.41 6.59
N PHE A 50 2.17 -5.86 7.40
CA PHE A 50 2.27 -5.86 8.86
C PHE A 50 1.33 -6.86 9.52
N ALA A 51 0.97 -7.94 8.81
CA ALA A 51 -0.03 -8.89 9.30
C ALA A 51 0.34 -9.46 10.67
N VAL A 52 1.60 -9.84 10.88
CA VAL A 52 2.08 -10.45 12.12
C VAL A 52 1.96 -9.45 13.26
N GLU A 53 2.48 -8.25 13.05
CA GLU A 53 2.52 -7.18 14.04
C GLU A 53 1.10 -6.67 14.38
N LEU A 54 0.22 -6.57 13.38
CA LEU A 54 -1.19 -6.19 13.60
C LEU A 54 -1.95 -7.27 14.38
N ILE A 55 -1.73 -8.55 14.07
CA ILE A 55 -2.39 -9.65 14.80
C ILE A 55 -1.94 -9.66 16.27
N GLU A 56 -0.66 -9.43 16.52
CA GLU A 56 -0.08 -9.36 17.87
C GLU A 56 -0.56 -8.11 18.64
N ALA A 57 -0.54 -6.94 18.00
CA ALA A 57 -0.93 -5.67 18.62
C ALA A 57 -2.43 -5.58 18.95
N TYR A 58 -3.28 -6.31 18.22
CA TYR A 58 -4.73 -6.31 18.42
C TYR A 58 -5.27 -7.74 18.67
N PRO A 59 -5.04 -8.32 19.87
CA PRO A 59 -5.39 -9.71 20.19
C PRO A 59 -6.90 -9.98 20.29
N ASP A 60 -7.74 -8.93 20.27
CA ASP A 60 -9.21 -9.04 20.24
C ASP A 60 -9.83 -8.79 18.85
N ALA A 61 -9.06 -8.26 17.89
CA ALA A 61 -9.55 -7.99 16.53
C ALA A 61 -9.86 -9.25 15.70
N LYS A 62 -11.05 -9.30 15.10
CA LYS A 62 -11.38 -10.35 14.12
C LYS A 62 -10.51 -10.22 12.87
N VAL A 63 -9.99 -11.34 12.36
CA VAL A 63 -9.16 -11.39 11.16
C VAL A 63 -9.95 -12.04 10.04
N ILE A 64 -10.01 -11.35 8.89
CA ILE A 64 -10.66 -11.87 7.67
C ILE A 64 -9.55 -12.14 6.66
N LEU A 65 -9.34 -13.41 6.35
CA LEU A 65 -8.40 -13.85 5.33
C LEU A 65 -9.13 -13.93 3.99
N ASN A 66 -9.09 -12.84 3.24
CA ASN A 66 -9.66 -12.75 1.91
C ASN A 66 -8.78 -13.46 0.88
N GLN A 67 -9.32 -14.46 0.19
CA GLN A 67 -8.62 -15.19 -0.86
C GLN A 67 -9.51 -15.33 -2.09
N ARG A 68 -8.92 -15.40 -3.29
CA ARG A 68 -9.66 -15.83 -4.48
C ARG A 68 -9.62 -17.35 -4.57
N LYS A 69 -10.75 -17.95 -4.91
CA LYS A 69 -10.88 -19.41 -5.16
C LYS A 69 -9.90 -19.89 -6.24
N ASP A 70 -9.69 -19.11 -7.29
CA ASP A 70 -8.70 -19.39 -8.34
C ASP A 70 -7.40 -18.60 -8.11
N LEU A 71 -6.35 -19.32 -7.72
CA LEU A 71 -5.03 -18.75 -7.49
C LEU A 71 -4.34 -18.26 -8.78
N ASN A 72 -4.62 -18.87 -9.92
CA ASN A 72 -4.09 -18.40 -11.21
C ASN A 72 -4.75 -17.07 -11.58
N ALA A 73 -6.07 -16.98 -11.45
CA ALA A 73 -6.79 -15.72 -11.70
C ALA A 73 -6.36 -14.60 -10.74
N TRP A 74 -6.03 -14.91 -9.49
CA TRP A 74 -5.38 -13.96 -8.58
C TRP A 74 -3.99 -13.55 -9.09
N HIS A 75 -3.16 -14.51 -9.47
CA HIS A 75 -1.78 -14.28 -9.92
C HIS A 75 -1.72 -13.42 -11.19
N ASP A 76 -2.58 -13.68 -12.16
CA ASP A 76 -2.68 -12.89 -13.39
C ASP A 76 -3.14 -11.46 -13.09
N SER A 77 -4.10 -11.30 -12.17
CA SER A 77 -4.59 -10.00 -11.74
C SER A 77 -3.52 -9.16 -11.06
N VAL A 78 -2.81 -9.72 -10.08
CA VAL A 78 -1.75 -8.98 -9.37
C VAL A 78 -0.58 -8.66 -10.30
N THR A 79 -0.23 -9.59 -11.20
CA THR A 79 0.82 -9.35 -12.20
C THR A 79 0.44 -8.19 -13.11
N LYS A 80 -0.78 -8.19 -13.66
CA LYS A 80 -1.24 -7.11 -14.55
C LYS A 80 -1.24 -5.75 -13.85
N THR A 81 -1.75 -5.67 -12.61
CA THR A 81 -1.79 -4.43 -11.85
C THR A 81 -0.39 -3.89 -11.56
N LEU A 82 0.51 -4.73 -11.04
CA LEU A 82 1.87 -4.29 -10.68
C LEU A 82 2.72 -3.96 -11.91
N VAL A 83 2.55 -4.66 -13.03
CA VAL A 83 3.19 -4.28 -14.31
C VAL A 83 2.75 -2.90 -14.76
N SER A 84 1.44 -2.62 -14.76
CA SER A 84 0.90 -1.32 -15.20
C SER A 84 1.49 -0.16 -14.39
N VAL A 85 1.57 -0.31 -13.07
CA VAL A 85 2.14 0.72 -12.19
C VAL A 85 3.65 0.86 -12.40
N ASN A 86 4.37 -0.25 -12.53
CA ASN A 86 5.82 -0.25 -12.68
C ASN A 86 6.28 0.37 -14.02
N GLU A 87 5.55 0.10 -15.10
CA GLU A 87 5.83 0.62 -16.45
C GLU A 87 5.39 2.07 -16.64
N ASN A 88 4.67 2.65 -15.68
CA ASN A 88 4.26 4.05 -15.71
C ASN A 88 5.43 4.99 -15.40
N TRP A 89 6.24 5.27 -16.42
CA TRP A 89 7.43 6.11 -16.33
C TRP A 89 7.16 7.54 -15.84
N LEU A 90 5.92 8.05 -15.91
CA LEU A 90 5.57 9.37 -15.37
C LEU A 90 5.68 9.39 -13.85
N ILE A 91 5.33 8.29 -13.17
CA ILE A 91 5.46 8.18 -11.72
C ILE A 91 6.95 8.25 -11.35
N TRP A 92 7.79 7.55 -12.10
CA TRP A 92 9.25 7.64 -11.94
C TRP A 92 9.78 9.06 -12.20
N ALA A 93 9.43 9.67 -13.34
CA ALA A 93 9.94 10.98 -13.73
C ALA A 93 9.56 12.08 -12.72
N PHE A 94 8.36 12.00 -12.15
CA PHE A 94 7.88 12.97 -11.16
C PHE A 94 8.23 12.60 -9.71
N SER A 95 8.84 11.45 -9.45
CA SER A 95 9.19 11.00 -8.09
C SER A 95 10.13 11.96 -7.35
N CYS A 96 11.01 12.68 -8.07
CA CYS A 96 11.89 13.69 -7.49
C CYS A 96 11.23 15.08 -7.32
N LEU A 97 9.99 15.24 -7.78
CA LEU A 97 9.33 16.55 -7.90
C LEU A 97 8.08 16.69 -7.01
N GLY A 98 7.57 15.60 -6.44
CA GLY A 98 6.40 15.61 -5.56
C GLY A 98 6.45 14.51 -4.51
N ARG A 99 5.81 14.75 -3.36
CA ARG A 99 5.78 13.80 -2.24
C ARG A 99 5.02 12.52 -2.64
N GLU A 100 3.87 12.63 -3.26
CA GLU A 100 3.02 11.51 -3.65
C GLU A 100 3.70 10.57 -4.67
N PRO A 101 4.25 11.05 -5.80
CA PRO A 101 5.01 10.19 -6.72
C PRO A 101 6.30 9.67 -6.08
N PHE A 102 6.91 10.39 -5.13
CA PHE A 102 8.05 9.87 -4.36
C PHE A 102 7.66 8.60 -3.58
N TRP A 103 6.62 8.67 -2.75
CA TRP A 103 6.18 7.51 -1.96
C TRP A 103 5.71 6.37 -2.87
N SER A 104 4.93 6.70 -3.92
CA SER A 104 4.47 5.72 -4.92
C SER A 104 5.64 4.96 -5.56
N TRP A 105 6.69 5.66 -5.99
CA TRP A 105 7.80 5.03 -6.68
C TRP A 105 8.80 4.38 -5.71
N HIS A 106 9.34 5.16 -4.78
CA HIS A 106 10.46 4.71 -3.95
C HIS A 106 10.03 3.77 -2.83
N VAL A 107 8.83 3.92 -2.30
CA VAL A 107 8.37 3.12 -1.16
C VAL A 107 7.50 1.96 -1.61
N TYR A 108 6.45 2.20 -2.39
CA TYR A 108 5.60 1.09 -2.85
C TYR A 108 6.32 0.21 -3.89
N GLU A 109 6.72 0.79 -5.02
CA GLU A 109 7.24 0.03 -6.17
C GLU A 109 8.68 -0.49 -5.99
N ARG A 110 9.51 0.23 -5.23
CA ARG A 110 10.94 -0.10 -5.11
C ARG A 110 11.35 -0.75 -3.78
N PHE A 111 10.51 -0.70 -2.76
CA PHE A 111 10.84 -1.23 -1.44
C PHE A 111 9.80 -2.24 -0.95
N MET A 112 8.56 -1.79 -0.76
CA MET A 112 7.50 -2.56 -0.11
C MET A 112 7.08 -3.78 -0.93
N TRP A 113 6.65 -3.58 -2.18
CA TRP A 113 6.21 -4.70 -3.02
C TRP A 113 7.36 -5.67 -3.36
N PRO A 114 8.56 -5.20 -3.78
CA PRO A 114 9.70 -6.10 -3.96
C PRO A 114 10.03 -6.91 -2.71
N GLY A 115 9.97 -6.30 -1.52
CA GLY A 115 10.16 -6.98 -0.24
C GLY A 115 9.13 -8.07 0.00
N LEU A 116 7.84 -7.73 -0.10
CA LEU A 116 6.73 -8.66 0.13
C LEU A 116 6.79 -9.87 -0.82
N PHE A 117 7.08 -9.65 -2.09
CA PHE A 117 7.14 -10.71 -3.10
C PHE A 117 8.53 -11.37 -3.25
N ARG A 118 9.46 -11.08 -2.33
CA ARG A 118 10.84 -11.59 -2.33
C ARG A 118 11.55 -11.40 -3.69
N ALA A 119 11.37 -10.23 -4.30
CA ALA A 119 11.97 -9.84 -5.57
C ALA A 119 13.43 -9.38 -5.36
N LEU A 120 14.35 -10.34 -5.27
CA LEU A 120 15.76 -10.07 -4.93
C LEU A 120 16.53 -9.27 -6.00
N ASP A 121 16.02 -9.19 -7.23
CA ASP A 121 16.56 -8.34 -8.29
C ASP A 121 16.00 -6.90 -8.27
N GLY A 122 15.18 -6.57 -7.25
CA GLY A 122 14.56 -5.27 -7.09
C GLY A 122 13.48 -4.97 -8.14
N ASN A 123 13.04 -5.97 -8.90
CA ASN A 123 12.02 -5.82 -9.93
C ASN A 123 10.74 -6.56 -9.54
N ILE A 124 9.74 -5.80 -9.12
CA ILE A 124 8.45 -6.33 -8.68
C ILE A 124 7.74 -7.16 -9.76
N VAL A 125 7.82 -6.79 -11.03
CA VAL A 125 7.19 -7.55 -12.13
C VAL A 125 7.72 -8.96 -12.18
N THR A 126 9.04 -9.11 -12.11
CA THR A 126 9.66 -10.45 -12.09
C THR A 126 9.43 -11.17 -10.77
N GLY A 127 9.42 -10.43 -9.66
CA GLY A 127 9.15 -10.94 -8.33
C GLY A 127 7.78 -11.60 -8.23
N VAL A 128 6.72 -10.88 -8.60
CA VAL A 128 5.36 -11.42 -8.58
C VAL A 128 5.19 -12.57 -9.57
N ALA A 129 5.77 -12.47 -10.77
CA ALA A 129 5.71 -13.53 -11.78
C ALA A 129 6.34 -14.84 -11.27
N ARG A 130 7.51 -14.76 -10.63
CA ARG A 130 8.23 -15.93 -10.09
C ARG A 130 7.62 -16.45 -8.79
N ASN A 131 7.20 -15.54 -7.91
CA ASN A 131 6.97 -15.85 -6.50
C ASN A 131 5.53 -15.73 -6.02
N GLY A 132 4.68 -14.98 -6.71
CA GLY A 132 3.37 -14.56 -6.20
C GLY A 132 2.53 -15.71 -5.64
N LYS A 133 2.43 -16.82 -6.37
CA LYS A 133 1.60 -17.97 -5.95
C LYS A 133 2.06 -18.61 -4.64
N TRP A 134 3.36 -18.80 -4.46
CA TRP A 134 3.86 -19.43 -3.24
C TRP A 134 3.90 -18.45 -2.07
N VAL A 135 4.19 -17.16 -2.32
CA VAL A 135 4.10 -16.09 -1.31
C VAL A 135 2.68 -15.96 -0.76
N SER A 136 1.68 -15.98 -1.64
CA SER A 136 0.26 -15.92 -1.22
C SER A 136 -0.14 -17.12 -0.35
N LYS A 137 0.31 -18.33 -0.71
CA LYS A 137 0.07 -19.54 0.08
C LYS A 137 0.77 -19.48 1.45
N GLU A 138 2.03 -19.05 1.47
CA GLU A 138 2.82 -18.91 2.69
C GLU A 138 2.19 -17.88 3.62
N HIS A 139 1.79 -16.72 3.10
CA HIS A 139 1.09 -15.69 3.86
C HIS A 139 -0.20 -16.26 4.48
N SER A 140 -1.03 -16.94 3.68
CA SER A 140 -2.27 -17.55 4.17
C SER A 140 -2.03 -18.59 5.27
N ASN A 141 -0.99 -19.41 5.14
CA ASN A 141 -0.62 -20.41 6.15
C ASN A 141 -0.10 -19.76 7.43
N MET A 142 0.67 -18.68 7.31
CA MET A 142 1.13 -17.89 8.46
C MET A 142 -0.07 -17.32 9.24
N ILE A 143 -1.06 -16.71 8.56
CA ILE A 143 -2.28 -16.22 9.22
C ILE A 143 -3.03 -17.35 9.95
N ARG A 144 -3.22 -18.50 9.29
CA ARG A 144 -3.87 -19.68 9.91
C ARG A 144 -3.13 -20.20 11.14
N GLY A 145 -1.81 -20.04 11.19
CA GLY A 145 -0.98 -20.43 12.33
C GLY A 145 -1.02 -19.44 13.48
N LEU A 146 -1.22 -18.15 13.20
CA LEU A 146 -1.21 -17.09 14.21
C LEU A 146 -2.59 -16.84 14.84
N VAL A 147 -3.68 -17.05 14.10
CA VAL A 147 -5.02 -16.65 14.52
C VAL A 147 -5.85 -17.86 14.96
N PRO A 148 -6.40 -17.87 16.18
CA PRO A 148 -7.37 -18.89 16.60
C PRO A 148 -8.58 -18.94 15.66
N LYS A 149 -9.13 -20.15 15.44
CA LYS A 149 -10.22 -20.37 14.46
C LYS A 149 -11.46 -19.53 14.74
N GLU A 150 -11.74 -19.26 16.00
CA GLU A 150 -12.90 -18.49 16.46
C GLU A 150 -12.80 -17.01 16.06
N ARG A 151 -11.58 -16.55 15.75
CA ARG A 151 -11.24 -15.17 15.41
C ARG A 151 -10.77 -15.02 13.96
N LEU A 152 -10.85 -16.09 13.17
CA LEU A 152 -10.44 -16.14 11.76
C LEU A 152 -11.61 -16.52 10.86
N LEU A 153 -11.91 -15.67 9.89
CA LEU A 153 -12.82 -15.98 8.79
C LEU A 153 -12.00 -16.14 7.50
N GLU A 154 -12.02 -17.33 6.90
CA GLU A 154 -11.60 -17.50 5.51
C GLU A 154 -12.78 -17.18 4.60
N TRP A 155 -12.61 -16.24 3.68
CA TRP A 155 -13.71 -15.66 2.90
C TRP A 155 -13.23 -15.29 1.50
N THR A 156 -14.12 -15.39 0.51
CA THR A 156 -13.91 -14.80 -0.82
C THR A 156 -15.03 -13.85 -1.18
N VAL A 157 -14.76 -12.95 -2.13
CA VAL A 157 -15.71 -11.93 -2.61
C VAL A 157 -17.03 -12.55 -3.09
N GLU A 158 -17.01 -13.76 -3.64
CA GLU A 158 -18.24 -14.44 -4.07
C GLU A 158 -19.13 -14.92 -2.91
N ASP A 159 -18.61 -14.97 -1.68
CA ASP A 159 -19.38 -15.39 -0.51
C ASP A 159 -20.28 -14.25 0.03
N GLY A 160 -19.98 -12.99 -0.33
CA GLY A 160 -20.87 -11.85 -0.09
C GLY A 160 -21.04 -11.47 1.38
N TRP A 161 -22.19 -10.85 1.70
CA TRP A 161 -22.46 -10.24 3.00
C TRP A 161 -22.67 -11.25 4.13
N GLU A 162 -23.40 -12.34 3.87
CA GLU A 162 -23.92 -13.23 4.92
C GLU A 162 -22.83 -13.77 5.87
N PRO A 163 -21.81 -14.51 5.40
CA PRO A 163 -20.77 -15.05 6.28
C PRO A 163 -19.93 -13.96 6.95
N LEU A 164 -19.73 -12.83 6.27
CA LEU A 164 -18.98 -11.69 6.81
C LEU A 164 -19.74 -11.04 7.97
N CYS A 165 -21.02 -10.76 7.79
CA CYS A 165 -21.87 -10.13 8.80
C CYS A 165 -22.11 -11.07 10.00
N GLU A 166 -22.33 -12.36 9.75
CA GLU A 166 -22.41 -13.37 10.82
C GLU A 166 -21.13 -13.39 11.65
N PHE A 167 -19.98 -13.51 11.00
CA PHE A 167 -18.69 -13.51 11.67
C PHE A 167 -18.45 -12.23 12.47
N LEU A 168 -18.87 -11.07 11.97
CA LEU A 168 -18.71 -9.78 12.66
C LEU A 168 -19.79 -9.53 13.73
N GLY A 169 -20.86 -10.34 13.79
CA GLY A 169 -22.01 -10.11 14.67
C GLY A 169 -22.81 -8.87 14.29
N LYS A 170 -22.97 -8.62 12.99
CA LYS A 170 -23.65 -7.45 12.43
C LYS A 170 -24.82 -7.87 11.54
N PRO A 171 -25.86 -7.03 11.38
CA PRO A 171 -26.93 -7.32 10.43
C PRO A 171 -26.42 -7.30 8.99
N VAL A 172 -27.03 -8.12 8.13
CA VAL A 172 -26.80 -8.07 6.68
C VAL A 172 -27.45 -6.79 6.11
N PRO A 173 -26.72 -5.95 5.37
CA PRO A 173 -27.28 -4.77 4.72
C PRO A 173 -28.30 -5.12 3.62
N ASP A 174 -29.29 -4.26 3.41
CA ASP A 174 -30.26 -4.36 2.30
C ASP A 174 -29.70 -3.71 1.01
N GLU A 175 -28.48 -4.10 0.64
CA GLU A 175 -27.80 -3.65 -0.58
C GLU A 175 -26.91 -4.76 -1.15
N PRO A 176 -26.71 -4.82 -2.48
CA PRO A 176 -25.84 -5.83 -3.07
C PRO A 176 -24.40 -5.67 -2.59
N PHE A 177 -23.69 -6.79 -2.43
CA PHE A 177 -22.27 -6.76 -2.07
C PHE A 177 -21.47 -5.96 -3.12
N PRO A 178 -20.58 -5.03 -2.69
CA PRO A 178 -19.89 -4.14 -3.61
C PRO A 178 -18.89 -4.88 -4.51
N HIS A 179 -18.91 -4.54 -5.81
CA HIS A 179 -17.96 -5.05 -6.81
C HIS A 179 -17.31 -3.89 -7.58
N THR A 180 -16.44 -3.12 -6.92
CA THR A 180 -15.94 -1.81 -7.41
C THR A 180 -14.52 -1.84 -8.01
N ASN A 181 -13.79 -2.94 -7.90
CA ASN A 181 -12.43 -3.10 -8.42
C ASN A 181 -12.32 -4.18 -9.53
N LYS A 182 -13.19 -4.12 -10.54
CA LYS A 182 -13.03 -4.94 -11.75
C LYS A 182 -11.91 -4.34 -12.61
N ALA A 183 -11.17 -5.18 -13.33
CA ALA A 183 -10.16 -4.73 -14.29
C ALA A 183 -10.74 -3.84 -15.42
N ILE A 184 -12.06 -3.87 -15.63
CA ILE A 184 -12.79 -3.03 -16.59
C ILE A 184 -13.14 -1.71 -15.88
N GLY A 185 -12.64 -0.59 -16.42
CA GLY A 185 -12.76 0.75 -15.81
C GLY A 185 -11.49 1.26 -15.11
N TRP A 186 -10.40 0.50 -15.16
CA TRP A 186 -9.09 0.89 -14.60
C TRP A 186 -8.46 2.11 -15.29
N GLU A 187 -8.74 2.32 -16.58
CA GLU A 187 -8.17 3.42 -17.38
C GLU A 187 -8.53 4.81 -16.82
N ASP A 188 -9.78 5.01 -16.39
CA ASP A 188 -10.23 6.28 -15.77
C ASP A 188 -9.63 6.50 -14.37
N HIS A 189 -9.29 5.41 -13.67
CA HIS A 189 -8.68 5.46 -12.35
C HIS A 189 -7.18 5.78 -12.45
N GLU A 190 -6.45 5.12 -13.34
CA GLU A 190 -5.04 5.40 -13.62
C GLU A 190 -4.83 6.83 -14.11
N ALA A 191 -5.69 7.32 -15.02
CA ALA A 191 -5.64 8.71 -15.48
C ALA A 191 -5.85 9.70 -14.32
N ARG A 192 -6.73 9.38 -13.37
CA ARG A 192 -6.99 10.22 -12.19
C ARG A 192 -5.83 10.21 -11.20
N ILE A 193 -5.22 9.04 -10.97
CA ILE A 193 -4.03 8.90 -10.12
C ILE A 193 -2.85 9.65 -10.76
N ALA A 194 -2.60 9.43 -12.05
CA ALA A 194 -1.55 10.11 -12.80
C ALA A 194 -1.75 11.63 -12.75
N LYS A 195 -2.99 12.11 -12.93
CA LYS A 195 -3.32 13.54 -12.79
C LYS A 195 -3.04 14.06 -11.38
N ARG A 196 -3.40 13.32 -10.33
CA ARG A 196 -3.09 13.69 -8.94
C ARG A 196 -1.58 13.80 -8.71
N TYR A 197 -0.81 12.84 -9.22
CA TYR A 197 0.65 12.86 -9.11
C TYR A 197 1.28 14.02 -9.88
N MET A 198 0.81 14.30 -11.10
CA MET A 198 1.26 15.47 -11.87
C MET A 198 0.97 16.78 -11.13
N ILE A 199 -0.24 16.95 -10.59
CA ILE A 199 -0.60 18.15 -9.83
C ILE A 199 0.29 18.29 -8.59
N SER A 200 0.53 17.20 -7.86
CA SER A 200 1.40 17.22 -6.67
C SER A 200 2.86 17.56 -6.97
N ALA A 201 3.32 17.34 -8.20
CA ALA A 201 4.69 17.61 -8.64
C ALA A 201 4.89 19.06 -9.15
N LEU A 202 3.82 19.83 -9.37
CA LEU A 202 3.91 21.20 -9.88
C LEU A 202 4.78 22.13 -9.03
N PRO A 203 4.70 22.13 -7.67
CA PRO A 203 5.56 22.98 -6.84
C PRO A 203 7.04 22.63 -6.98
N GLY A 204 7.39 21.34 -7.04
CA GLY A 204 8.77 20.91 -7.24
C GLY A 204 9.30 21.27 -8.63
N LEU A 205 8.46 21.16 -9.66
CA LEU A 205 8.82 21.58 -11.02
C LEU A 205 9.05 23.09 -11.10
N ALA A 206 8.22 23.90 -10.45
CA ALA A 206 8.39 25.35 -10.38
C ALA A 206 9.70 25.72 -9.68
N LEU A 207 10.01 25.05 -8.55
CA LEU A 207 11.27 25.25 -7.83
C LEU A 207 12.48 24.88 -8.69
N LEU A 208 12.45 23.71 -9.34
CA LEU A 208 13.54 23.25 -10.21
C LEU A 208 13.78 24.24 -11.36
N SER A 209 12.70 24.73 -11.97
CA SER A 209 12.76 25.72 -13.04
C SER A 209 13.37 27.04 -12.54
N ALA A 210 12.97 27.52 -11.36
CA ALA A 210 13.52 28.73 -10.77
C ALA A 210 15.02 28.61 -10.46
N VAL A 211 15.46 27.46 -9.92
CA VAL A 211 16.88 27.17 -9.67
C VAL A 211 17.67 27.12 -10.98
N ALA A 212 17.15 26.46 -12.01
CA ALA A 212 17.80 26.38 -13.31
C ALA A 212 17.96 27.76 -13.96
N ILE A 213 16.91 28.60 -13.92
CA ILE A 213 16.96 29.99 -14.41
C ILE A 213 17.99 30.80 -13.61
N GLY A 214 17.97 30.70 -12.28
CA GLY A 214 18.93 31.41 -11.41
C GLY A 214 20.37 31.00 -11.66
N ALA A 215 20.64 29.69 -11.76
CA ALA A 215 21.96 29.16 -12.07
C ALA A 215 22.42 29.60 -13.49
N GLY A 216 21.53 29.55 -14.48
CA GLY A 216 21.80 30.02 -15.83
C GLY A 216 22.15 31.51 -15.86
N ALA A 217 21.44 32.35 -15.10
CA ALA A 217 21.73 33.78 -14.99
C ALA A 217 23.09 34.04 -14.33
N VAL A 218 23.46 33.27 -13.31
CA VAL A 218 24.80 33.36 -12.67
C VAL A 218 25.89 32.94 -13.64
N VAL A 219 25.73 31.81 -14.34
CA VAL A 219 26.70 31.33 -15.33
C VAL A 219 26.87 32.35 -16.45
N TYR A 220 25.77 32.89 -16.98
CA TYR A 220 25.82 33.93 -18.01
C TYR A 220 26.61 35.15 -17.56
N LYS A 221 26.37 35.64 -16.33
CA LYS A 221 27.07 36.80 -15.76
C LYS A 221 28.55 36.54 -15.44
N VAL A 222 28.95 35.29 -15.22
CA VAL A 222 30.35 34.93 -14.92
C VAL A 222 31.14 34.62 -16.19
N ALA A 223 30.47 34.10 -17.23
CA ALA A 223 31.09 33.71 -18.48
C ALA A 223 31.21 34.86 -19.51
N TRP A 224 30.44 35.94 -19.35
CA TRP A 224 30.37 37.10 -20.23
C TRP A 224 30.32 38.39 -19.43
#